data_AF-A0A3N5Q9K3-F1
#
_entry.id   AF-A0A3N5Q9K3-F1
#
_cell.length_a   1.000
_cell.length_b   1.000
_cell.length_c   1.000
_cell.angle_alpha   90.00
_cell.angle_beta   90.00
_cell.angle_gamma   90.00
#
_symmetry.space_group_name_H-M   'P 1'
#
loop_
_entity.id
_entity.type
_entity.pdbx_description
1 polymer ?
#
loop_
_entity_poly.entity_id
_entity_poly.type
_entity_poly.pdbx_seq_one_letter_code
_entity_poly.pdbx_strand_id
1 'polypeptide(L)'
;MIDADLSERADRLQRFCSILNYELSTVLFYIIHFYWLLTLFLSVLAAILFTPYLIFVLIKEKKYSWLIIFVLLVISPIIIINTFFSKSLFYLAVIQIPVLLFYLYCFMLRFDANEWLREINWKIYRETEEQKSKLDDDFIVLR
;
A
#
# COMPACT_ATOMS: atom_id res chain seq x y z
N MET A 1 -0.11 23.99 13.90
CA MET A 1 -1.12 22.91 14.07
C MET A 1 -1.28 22.09 12.80
N ILE A 2 -1.19 22.72 11.62
CA ILE A 2 -1.22 22.03 10.30
C ILE A 2 0.03 21.17 10.08
N ASP A 3 1.21 21.64 10.49
CA ASP A 3 2.48 20.89 10.33
C ASP A 3 2.49 19.55 11.09
N ALA A 4 1.85 19.52 12.26
CA ALA A 4 1.77 18.33 13.11
C ALA A 4 0.84 17.26 12.52
N ASP A 5 -0.24 17.66 11.83
CA ASP A 5 -1.11 16.72 11.12
C ASP A 5 -0.41 16.17 9.86
N LEU A 6 0.30 17.03 9.13
CA LEU A 6 1.05 16.63 7.92
C LEU A 6 2.18 15.64 8.24
N SER A 7 2.95 15.89 9.30
CA SER A 7 4.02 14.97 9.73
C SER A 7 3.46 13.62 10.18
N GLU A 8 2.35 13.62 10.93
CA GLU A 8 1.69 12.39 11.36
C GLU A 8 1.11 11.59 10.17
N ARG A 9 0.64 12.27 9.12
CA ARG A 9 0.24 11.63 7.85
C ARG A 9 1.45 11.02 7.14
N ALA A 10 2.55 11.75 7.00
CA ALA A 10 3.77 11.25 6.36
C ALA A 10 4.27 9.97 7.06
N ASP A 11 4.36 9.97 8.38
CA ASP A 11 4.80 8.81 9.17
C ASP A 11 3.92 7.57 8.93
N ARG A 12 2.59 7.76 8.88
CA ARG A 12 1.66 6.65 8.60
C ARG A 12 1.84 6.09 7.19
N LEU A 13 2.00 6.95 6.18
CA LEU A 13 2.25 6.50 4.81
C LEU A 13 3.61 5.82 4.68
N GLN A 14 4.64 6.31 5.36
CA GLN A 14 5.96 5.69 5.36
C GLN A 14 5.90 4.29 5.96
N ARG A 15 5.21 4.11 7.09
CA ARG A 15 4.96 2.79 7.70
C ARG A 15 4.20 1.88 6.74
N PHE A 16 3.15 2.39 6.09
CA PHE A 16 2.40 1.66 5.08
C PHE A 16 3.32 1.18 3.95
N CYS A 17 4.08 2.07 3.32
CA CYS A 17 5.05 1.73 2.28
C CYS A 17 6.08 0.68 2.74
N SER A 18 6.55 0.77 3.98
CA SER A 18 7.49 -0.21 4.56
C SER A 18 6.86 -1.59 4.67
N ILE A 19 5.61 -1.69 5.12
CA ILE A 19 4.92 -2.98 5.23
C ILE A 19 4.63 -3.54 3.83
N LEU A 20 4.23 -2.72 2.85
CA LEU A 20 4.09 -3.18 1.46
C LEU A 20 5.37 -3.76 0.90
N ASN A 21 6.52 -3.16 1.23
CA ASN A 21 7.81 -3.63 0.77
C ASN A 21 8.20 -4.98 1.40
N TYR A 22 7.79 -5.21 2.65
CA TYR A 22 7.95 -6.49 3.33
C TYR A 22 7.10 -7.60 2.68
N GLU A 23 5.83 -7.30 2.38
CA GLU A 23 4.94 -8.23 1.66
C GLU A 23 5.49 -8.59 0.27
N LEU A 24 6.00 -7.61 -0.48
CA LEU A 24 6.62 -7.82 -1.79
C LEU A 24 7.92 -8.65 -1.72
N SER A 25 8.72 -8.47 -0.68
CA SER A 25 9.94 -9.26 -0.46
C SER A 25 9.59 -10.74 -0.21
N THR A 26 8.51 -11.00 0.53
CA THR A 26 8.00 -12.35 0.79
C THR A 26 7.61 -13.09 -0.51
N VAL A 27 7.16 -12.37 -1.54
CA VAL A 27 6.86 -12.93 -2.87
C VAL A 27 8.13 -13.32 -3.64
N LEU A 28 9.21 -12.56 -3.53
CA LEU A 28 10.48 -12.94 -4.16
C LEU A 28 11.00 -14.27 -3.57
N PHE A 29 10.78 -14.48 -2.27
CA PHE A 29 11.04 -15.77 -1.62
C PHE A 29 10.08 -16.87 -2.08
N TYR A 30 8.81 -16.55 -2.37
CA TYR A 30 7.83 -17.49 -2.91
C TYR A 30 8.28 -18.15 -4.23
N ILE A 31 8.89 -17.36 -5.12
CA ILE A 31 9.34 -17.84 -6.45
C ILE A 31 10.54 -18.79 -6.32
N ILE A 32 11.33 -18.67 -5.24
CA ILE A 32 12.60 -19.38 -5.06
C ILE A 32 12.45 -20.67 -4.21
N HIS A 33 11.38 -20.82 -3.42
CA HIS A 33 11.31 -21.87 -2.39
C HIS A 33 10.45 -23.09 -2.74
N PHE A 34 10.99 -24.29 -2.46
CA PHE A 34 10.40 -25.61 -2.75
C PHE A 34 9.13 -25.96 -1.92
N TYR A 35 8.86 -25.22 -0.83
CA TYR A 35 7.71 -25.44 0.07
C TYR A 35 6.47 -24.65 -0.34
N TRP A 36 5.88 -24.99 -1.49
CA TRP A 36 4.82 -24.21 -2.12
C TRP A 36 3.56 -24.02 -1.24
N LEU A 37 3.15 -25.05 -0.50
CA LEU A 37 1.96 -25.03 0.36
C LEU A 37 2.08 -24.12 1.59
N LEU A 38 3.24 -24.15 2.27
CA LEU A 38 3.47 -23.35 3.48
C LEU A 38 3.49 -21.87 3.14
N THR A 39 4.21 -21.49 2.08
CA THR A 39 4.31 -20.10 1.64
C THR A 39 2.96 -19.57 1.15
N LEU A 40 2.14 -20.41 0.52
CA LEU A 40 0.78 -20.04 0.12
C LEU A 40 -0.09 -19.74 1.35
N PHE A 41 0.00 -20.57 2.40
CA PHE A 41 -0.73 -20.33 3.64
C PHE A 41 -0.30 -19.02 4.33
N LEU A 42 1.00 -18.76 4.42
CA LEU A 42 1.53 -17.52 4.98
C LEU A 42 1.12 -16.29 4.16
N SER A 43 1.20 -16.36 2.83
CA SER A 43 0.78 -15.25 1.95
C SER A 43 -0.70 -14.89 2.09
N VAL A 44 -1.58 -15.89 2.21
CA VAL A 44 -3.00 -15.67 2.45
C VAL A 44 -3.23 -15.07 3.84
N LEU A 45 -2.53 -15.56 4.85
CA LEU A 45 -2.63 -15.03 6.21
C LEU A 45 -2.19 -13.56 6.27
N ALA A 46 -1.07 -13.25 5.60
CA ALA A 46 -0.55 -11.90 5.46
C ALA A 46 -1.53 -11.00 4.70
N ALA A 47 -2.09 -11.47 3.57
CA ALA A 47 -3.11 -10.74 2.82
C ALA A 47 -4.36 -10.44 3.66
N ILE A 48 -4.84 -11.40 4.46
CA ILE A 48 -5.99 -11.20 5.35
C ILE A 48 -5.68 -10.16 6.43
N LEU A 49 -4.49 -10.20 7.04
CA LEU A 49 -4.07 -9.23 8.04
C LEU A 49 -3.85 -7.84 7.43
N PHE A 50 -3.35 -7.80 6.20
CA PHE A 50 -2.98 -6.57 5.50
C PHE A 50 -4.17 -5.85 4.87
N THR A 51 -5.17 -6.60 4.39
CA THR A 51 -6.39 -6.05 3.77
C THR A 51 -7.13 -5.01 4.63
N PRO A 52 -7.45 -5.24 5.92
CA PRO A 52 -8.14 -4.25 6.74
C PRO A 52 -7.30 -2.98 6.96
N TYR A 53 -5.98 -3.13 7.11
CA TYR A 53 -5.07 -2.00 7.24
C TYR A 53 -5.00 -1.18 5.95
N LEU A 54 -4.96 -1.86 4.79
CA LEU A 54 -4.99 -1.25 3.47
C LEU A 54 -6.28 -0.44 3.28
N ILE A 55 -7.44 -1.04 3.56
CA ILE A 55 -8.74 -0.36 3.48
C ILE A 55 -8.78 0.88 4.39
N PHE A 56 -8.27 0.77 5.61
CA PHE A 56 -8.20 1.89 6.55
C PHE A 56 -7.38 3.07 5.99
N VAL A 57 -6.20 2.80 5.44
CA VAL A 57 -5.35 3.83 4.83
C VAL A 57 -6.02 4.46 3.60
N LEU A 58 -6.64 3.65 2.74
CA LEU A 58 -7.35 4.15 1.55
C LEU A 58 -8.52 5.09 1.90
N ILE A 59 -9.31 4.73 2.92
CA ILE A 59 -10.43 5.55 3.39
C ILE A 59 -9.91 6.87 3.95
N LYS A 60 -8.82 6.83 4.73
CA LYS A 60 -8.23 8.03 5.33
C LYS A 60 -7.67 8.99 4.29
N GLU A 61 -7.04 8.47 3.25
CA GLU A 61 -6.54 9.27 2.12
C GLU A 61 -7.63 9.62 1.09
N LYS A 62 -8.89 9.21 1.32
CA LYS A 62 -10.07 9.44 0.46
C LYS A 62 -9.90 8.96 -0.99
N LYS A 63 -9.09 7.92 -1.20
CA LYS A 63 -8.77 7.38 -2.53
C LYS A 63 -9.71 6.23 -2.90
N TYR A 64 -10.99 6.54 -3.09
CA TYR A 64 -12.03 5.54 -3.40
C TYR A 64 -11.77 4.75 -4.70
N SER A 65 -11.08 5.34 -5.68
CA SER A 65 -10.72 4.66 -6.94
C SER A 65 -9.88 3.39 -6.71
N TRP A 66 -8.97 3.42 -5.73
CA TRP A 66 -8.16 2.25 -5.39
C TRP A 66 -8.98 1.13 -4.76
N LEU A 67 -10.04 1.49 -4.03
CA LEU A 67 -10.95 0.52 -3.42
C LEU A 67 -11.76 -0.23 -4.49
N ILE A 68 -12.16 0.47 -5.57
CA ILE A 68 -12.83 -0.16 -6.72
C ILE A 68 -11.86 -1.11 -7.45
N ILE A 69 -10.62 -0.69 -7.66
CA ILE A 69 -9.58 -1.51 -8.29
C ILE A 69 -9.32 -2.78 -7.45
N PHE A 70 -9.28 -2.67 -6.12
CA PHE A 70 -9.14 -3.83 -5.22
C PHE A 70 -10.25 -4.86 -5.44
N VAL A 71 -11.51 -4.41 -5.46
CA VAL A 71 -12.65 -5.30 -5.67
C VAL A 71 -12.60 -5.94 -7.06
N LEU A 72 -12.22 -5.19 -8.10
CA LEU A 72 -12.10 -5.71 -9.45
C LEU A 72 -10.94 -6.70 -9.61
N LEU A 73 -9.76 -6.42 -9.06
CA LEU A 73 -8.56 -7.26 -9.26
C LEU A 73 -8.46 -8.43 -8.29
N VAL A 74 -9.06 -8.34 -7.11
CA VAL A 74 -8.92 -9.37 -6.06
C VAL A 74 -10.20 -10.16 -5.92
N ILE A 75 -11.35 -9.48 -5.71
CA ILE A 75 -12.61 -10.17 -5.44
C ILE A 75 -13.17 -10.82 -6.72
N SER A 76 -13.12 -10.13 -7.86
CA SER A 76 -13.64 -10.68 -9.13
C SER A 76 -13.02 -12.03 -9.52
N PRO A 77 -11.68 -12.18 -9.60
CA PRO A 77 -11.09 -13.47 -9.96
C PRO A 77 -11.33 -14.56 -8.91
N ILE A 78 -11.40 -14.24 -7.62
CA ILE A 78 -11.72 -15.22 -6.58
C ILE A 78 -13.11 -15.82 -6.82
N ILE A 79 -14.12 -14.98 -7.10
CA ILE A 79 -15.49 -15.44 -7.37
C ILE A 79 -15.52 -16.31 -8.63
N ILE A 80 -14.91 -15.84 -9.72
CA ILE A 80 -14.87 -16.57 -11.01
C ILE A 80 -14.24 -17.95 -10.84
N ILE A 81 -13.10 -18.03 -10.15
CA ILE A 81 -12.38 -19.30 -9.97
C ILE A 81 -13.18 -20.27 -9.10
N ASN A 82 -13.80 -19.78 -8.03
CA ASN A 82 -14.59 -20.63 -7.15
C ASN A 82 -15.87 -21.15 -7.85
N THR A 83 -16.51 -20.34 -8.69
CA THR A 83 -17.73 -20.76 -9.41
C THR A 83 -17.42 -21.73 -10.56
N PHE A 84 -16.37 -21.49 -11.35
CA PHE A 84 -16.11 -22.27 -12.58
C PHE A 84 -15.12 -23.42 -12.39
N PHE A 85 -14.16 -23.31 -11.47
CA PHE A 85 -13.03 -24.25 -11.37
C PHE A 85 -13.00 -25.08 -10.08
N SER A 86 -14.01 -24.95 -9.20
CA SER A 86 -14.06 -25.62 -7.89
C SER A 86 -13.90 -27.15 -7.91
N LYS A 87 -14.27 -27.82 -9.01
CA LYS A 87 -14.16 -29.29 -9.16
C LYS A 87 -13.04 -29.74 -10.10
N SER A 88 -12.25 -28.80 -10.63
CA SER A 88 -11.20 -29.10 -11.59
C SER A 88 -9.90 -29.48 -10.89
N LEU A 89 -9.17 -30.48 -11.43
CA LEU A 89 -7.82 -30.82 -10.96
C LEU A 89 -6.83 -29.63 -11.09
N PHE A 90 -7.15 -28.66 -11.95
CA PHE A 90 -6.36 -27.43 -12.13
C PHE A 90 -6.66 -26.33 -11.10
N TYR A 91 -7.56 -26.55 -10.15
CA TYR A 91 -7.93 -25.54 -9.14
C TYR A 91 -6.72 -24.95 -8.40
N LEU A 92 -5.75 -25.80 -8.01
CA LEU A 92 -4.52 -25.37 -7.33
C LEU A 92 -3.60 -24.52 -8.22
N ALA A 93 -3.61 -24.71 -9.54
CA ALA A 93 -2.84 -23.88 -10.46
C ALA A 93 -3.54 -22.54 -10.70
N VAL A 94 -4.87 -22.57 -10.82
CA VAL A 94 -5.69 -21.40 -11.12
C VAL A 94 -5.83 -20.46 -9.92
N ILE A 95 -5.81 -20.97 -8.68
CA ILE A 95 -5.88 -20.14 -7.46
C ILE A 95 -4.65 -19.23 -7.26
N GLN A 96 -3.55 -19.49 -7.97
CA GLN A 96 -2.38 -18.62 -7.98
C GLN A 96 -2.64 -17.29 -8.68
N ILE A 97 -3.58 -17.25 -9.62
CA ILE A 97 -3.92 -16.05 -10.40
C ILE A 97 -4.41 -14.92 -9.48
N PRO A 98 -5.42 -15.10 -8.60
CA PRO A 98 -5.89 -14.04 -7.72
C PRO A 98 -4.85 -13.62 -6.68
N VAL A 99 -3.99 -14.55 -6.23
CA VAL A 99 -2.86 -14.23 -5.36
C VAL A 99 -1.88 -13.31 -6.10
N LEU A 100 -1.51 -13.65 -7.33
CA LEU A 100 -0.64 -12.84 -8.18
C LEU A 100 -1.26 -11.45 -8.45
N LEU A 101 -2.55 -11.39 -8.76
CA LEU A 101 -3.27 -10.13 -8.99
C LEU A 101 -3.35 -9.28 -7.72
N PHE A 102 -3.54 -9.89 -6.54
CA PHE A 102 -3.49 -9.18 -5.26
C PHE A 102 -2.10 -8.56 -5.02
N TYR A 103 -1.03 -9.31 -5.28
CA TYR A 103 0.32 -8.76 -5.15
C TYR A 103 0.63 -7.67 -6.17
N LEU A 104 0.15 -7.83 -7.41
CA LEU A 104 0.26 -6.80 -8.44
C LEU A 104 -0.49 -5.53 -8.03
N TYR A 105 -1.67 -5.67 -7.43
CA TYR A 105 -2.41 -4.57 -6.84
C TYR A 105 -1.62 -3.88 -5.71
N CYS A 106 -1.04 -4.64 -4.79
CA CYS A 106 -0.17 -4.09 -3.74
C CYS A 106 1.03 -3.35 -4.34
N PHE A 107 1.67 -3.90 -5.37
CA PHE A 107 2.79 -3.23 -6.06
C PHE A 107 2.37 -1.90 -6.68
N MET A 108 1.26 -1.86 -7.40
CA MET A 108 0.71 -0.63 -7.95
C MET A 108 0.40 0.39 -6.85
N LEU A 109 -0.30 -0.04 -5.79
CA LEU A 109 -0.66 0.83 -4.66
C LEU A 109 0.58 1.41 -3.96
N ARG A 110 1.70 0.69 -3.94
CA ARG A 110 2.97 1.21 -3.42
C ARG A 110 3.47 2.42 -4.21
N PHE A 111 3.38 2.42 -5.54
CA PHE A 111 3.81 3.56 -6.34
C PHE A 111 2.99 4.80 -6.00
N ASP A 112 1.68 4.66 -5.95
CA ASP A 112 0.78 5.74 -5.58
C ASP A 112 0.99 6.19 -4.13
N ALA A 113 1.16 5.27 -3.19
CA ALA A 113 1.45 5.62 -1.80
C ALA A 113 2.77 6.39 -1.66
N ASN A 114 3.78 6.05 -2.46
CA ASN A 114 5.04 6.77 -2.48
C ASN A 114 4.89 8.17 -3.11
N GLU A 115 4.03 8.31 -4.12
CA GLU A 115 3.66 9.61 -4.69
C GLU A 115 2.95 10.48 -3.64
N TRP A 116 1.99 9.93 -2.90
CA TRP A 116 1.28 10.66 -1.84
C TRP A 116 2.24 11.08 -0.72
N LEU A 117 3.18 10.22 -0.35
CA LEU A 117 4.23 10.55 0.63
C LEU A 117 5.11 11.70 0.12
N ARG A 118 5.49 11.65 -1.17
CA ARG A 118 6.26 12.71 -1.82
C ARG A 118 5.50 14.04 -1.80
N GLU A 119 4.22 14.05 -2.16
CA GLU A 119 3.38 15.25 -2.11
C GLU A 119 3.31 15.87 -0.71
N ILE A 120 3.17 15.05 0.34
CA ILE A 120 3.15 15.54 1.73
C ILE A 120 4.52 16.15 2.08
N ASN A 121 5.61 15.48 1.73
CA ASN A 121 6.95 15.94 2.05
C ASN A 121 7.28 17.28 1.36
N TRP A 122 6.82 17.48 0.13
CA TRP A 122 6.92 18.76 -0.57
C TRP A 122 6.15 19.90 0.11
N LYS A 123 5.00 19.60 0.72
CA LYS A 123 4.23 20.61 1.48
C LYS A 123 4.97 21.01 2.75
N ILE A 124 5.48 20.04 3.50
CA ILE A 124 6.27 20.27 4.72
C ILE A 124 7.51 21.12 4.39
N TYR A 125 8.20 20.81 3.29
CA TYR A 125 9.38 21.57 2.86
C TYR A 125 9.06 23.04 2.57
N ARG A 126 7.97 23.32 1.83
CA ARG A 126 7.53 24.69 1.55
C ARG A 126 7.16 25.47 2.82
N GLU A 127 6.40 24.86 3.73
CA GLU A 127 6.01 25.52 4.98
C GLU A 127 7.22 25.84 5.85
N THR A 128 8.23 24.97 5.84
CA THR A 128 9.49 25.19 6.57
C THR A 128 10.31 26.33 5.96
N GLU A 129 10.42 26.40 4.63
CA GLU A 129 11.13 27.51 3.96
C GLU A 129 10.42 28.85 4.16
N GLU A 130 9.09 28.89 4.06
CA GLU A 130 8.31 30.11 4.30
C GLU A 130 8.44 30.61 5.74
N GLN A 131 8.46 29.70 6.73
CA GLN A 131 8.70 30.07 8.12
C GLN A 131 10.12 30.61 8.33
N LYS A 132 11.13 29.99 7.69
CA LYS A 132 12.52 30.42 7.79
C LYS A 132 12.74 31.80 7.18
N SER A 133 12.14 32.07 6.02
CA SER A 133 12.19 33.39 5.38
C SER A 133 11.59 34.48 6.26
N LYS A 134 10.42 34.22 6.87
CA LYS A 134 9.78 35.20 7.78
C LYS A 134 10.61 35.47 9.03
N LEU A 135 11.29 34.45 9.55
CA LEU A 135 12.14 34.59 10.73
C LEU A 135 13.38 35.45 10.44
N ASP A 136 13.97 35.29 9.26
CA ASP A 136 15.10 36.12 8.81
C ASP A 136 14.67 37.58 8.59
N ASP A 137 13.49 37.81 8.00
CA ASP A 137 12.95 39.17 7.81
C ASP A 137 12.69 39.89 9.15
N ASP A 138 12.13 39.20 10.14
CA ASP A 138 11.86 39.75 11.48
C ASP A 138 13.16 40.07 12.24
N PHE A 139 14.20 39.25 12.06
CA PHE A 139 15.53 39.49 12.63
C PHE A 139 16.23 40.71 12.00
N ILE A 140 15.99 40.99 10.72
CA ILE A 140 16.52 42.17 10.02
C ILE A 140 15.82 43.45 10.51
N VAL A 141 14.51 43.42 10.78
CA VAL A 141 13.76 44.61 11.24
C VAL A 141 14.09 45.01 12.68
N LEU A 142 14.52 44.07 13.52
CA LEU A 142 14.90 44.32 14.92
C LEU A 142 16.32 44.88 15.11
N ARG A 143 17.09 45.08 14.03
CA ARG A 143 18.47 45.56 14.03
C ARG A 143 18.58 46.99 13.53
#